data_AF-A0A227J898-F1
#
_entry.id   AF-A0A227J898-F1
#
_cell.length_a   1.000
_cell.length_b   1.000
_cell.length_c   1.000
_cell.angle_alpha   90.00
_cell.angle_beta   90.00
_cell.angle_gamma   90.00
#
_symmetry.space_group_name_H-M   'P 1'
#
loop_
_entity.id
_entity.type
_entity.pdbx_description
1 polymer ?
#
loop_
_entity_poly.entity_id
_entity_poly.type
_entity_poly.pdbx_seq_one_letter_code
_entity_poly.pdbx_strand_id
1 'polypeptide(L)'
;GQFLERDPSKQGNVPRFVAYQNGWDDDFSILNLEHEYVHYLDGRFNQYGDFHDTMREGNIVWWLEGFAEYMYYKEGYNAALVLGKEKTHTLADVFSTNYSDGLNRVYRWGYLAVRFMIEKHPEDVTELLGYSRTGQYKE
;
A
#
# COMPACT_ATOMS: atom_id res chain seq x y z
N GLY A 1 -1.68 -11.75 4.27
CA GLY A 1 -2.18 -12.80 3.36
C GLY A 1 -1.36 -12.64 2.11
N GLN A 2 -2.00 -12.73 0.95
CA GLN A 2 -1.50 -12.16 -0.29
C GLN A 2 -2.65 -11.97 -1.28
N PHE A 3 -2.79 -10.77 -1.82
CA PHE A 3 -3.60 -10.52 -3.01
C PHE A 3 -2.78 -10.68 -4.30
N LEU A 4 -3.37 -11.33 -5.30
CA LEU A 4 -2.75 -11.64 -6.59
C LEU A 4 -3.67 -11.17 -7.73
N GLU A 5 -3.41 -9.96 -8.26
CA GLU A 5 -4.19 -9.32 -9.34
C GLU A 5 -4.16 -10.14 -10.64
N ARG A 6 -2.99 -10.70 -10.97
CA ARG A 6 -2.67 -11.29 -12.29
C ARG A 6 -2.75 -10.24 -13.39
N ASP A 7 -3.34 -10.56 -14.54
CA ASP A 7 -3.39 -9.68 -15.71
C ASP A 7 -4.81 -9.14 -15.90
N PRO A 8 -5.11 -7.91 -15.46
CA PRO A 8 -6.46 -7.35 -15.52
C PRO A 8 -6.90 -7.03 -16.96
N SER A 9 -5.98 -7.00 -17.94
CA SER A 9 -6.31 -6.75 -19.35
C SER A 9 -6.91 -7.98 -20.06
N LYS A 10 -6.70 -9.18 -19.52
CA LYS A 10 -7.17 -10.43 -20.14
C LYS A 10 -8.64 -10.70 -19.82
N GLN A 11 -9.43 -10.92 -20.86
CA GLN A 11 -10.80 -11.42 -20.72
C GLN A 11 -10.79 -12.75 -19.95
N GLY A 12 -11.54 -12.83 -18.85
CA GLY A 12 -11.55 -14.00 -17.98
C GLY A 12 -10.46 -14.01 -16.91
N ASN A 13 -9.82 -12.88 -16.60
CA ASN A 13 -8.94 -12.77 -15.44
C ASN A 13 -9.67 -13.22 -14.16
N VAL A 14 -8.98 -14.01 -13.34
CA VAL A 14 -9.48 -14.48 -12.04
C VAL A 14 -8.45 -14.10 -10.97
N PRO A 15 -8.60 -12.94 -10.32
CA PRO A 15 -7.72 -12.53 -9.24
C PRO A 15 -7.88 -13.50 -8.05
N ARG A 16 -6.82 -13.63 -7.25
CA ARG A 16 -6.82 -14.55 -6.09
C ARG A 16 -6.50 -13.83 -4.80
N PHE A 17 -7.15 -14.29 -3.76
CA PHE A 17 -6.90 -13.87 -2.40
C PHE A 17 -6.43 -15.08 -1.59
N VAL A 18 -5.28 -14.96 -0.95
CA VAL A 18 -4.72 -16.00 -0.07
C VAL A 18 -4.66 -15.46 1.34
N ALA A 19 -5.28 -16.16 2.28
CA ALA A 19 -5.34 -15.75 3.68
C ALA A 19 -5.00 -16.92 4.60
N TYR A 20 -4.46 -16.60 5.77
CA TYR A 20 -4.19 -17.56 6.82
C TYR A 20 -5.10 -17.24 7.99
N GLN A 21 -5.74 -18.25 8.55
CA GLN A 21 -6.35 -18.10 9.87
C GLN A 21 -5.25 -17.76 10.87
N ASN A 22 -5.50 -16.77 11.70
CA ASN A 22 -4.63 -16.43 12.80
C ASN A 22 -4.62 -17.61 13.80
N GLY A 23 -3.45 -18.19 14.02
CA GLY A 23 -3.27 -19.32 14.93
C GLY A 23 -2.75 -18.91 16.32
N TRP A 24 -2.57 -17.61 16.57
CA TRP A 24 -1.98 -17.09 17.80
C TRP A 24 -3.00 -16.66 18.85
N ASP A 25 -4.24 -16.43 18.44
CA ASP A 25 -5.34 -16.02 19.30
C ASP A 25 -6.38 -17.15 19.40
N ASP A 26 -7.08 -17.22 20.54
CA ASP A 26 -8.18 -18.19 20.76
C ASP A 26 -9.44 -17.85 19.93
N ASP A 27 -9.55 -16.60 19.46
CA ASP A 27 -10.65 -16.12 18.64
C ASP A 27 -10.39 -16.31 17.14
N PHE A 28 -11.44 -16.65 16.39
CA PHE A 28 -11.36 -16.73 14.93
C PHE A 28 -11.06 -15.36 14.33
N SER A 29 -9.86 -15.21 13.79
CA SER A 29 -9.48 -14.07 12.96
C SER A 29 -8.66 -14.53 11.76
N ILE A 30 -8.69 -13.74 10.68
CA ILE A 30 -7.90 -14.00 9.48
C ILE A 30 -6.79 -12.97 9.43
N LEU A 31 -5.55 -13.43 9.45
CA LEU A 31 -4.39 -12.56 9.49
C LEU A 31 -4.30 -11.73 8.20
N ASN A 32 -4.28 -10.41 8.36
CA ASN A 32 -4.14 -9.40 7.30
C ASN A 32 -5.27 -9.43 6.25
N LEU A 33 -6.47 -9.90 6.59
CA LEU A 33 -7.59 -9.91 5.62
C LEU A 33 -7.86 -8.52 5.04
N GLU A 34 -7.96 -7.52 5.92
CA GLU A 34 -8.29 -6.15 5.54
C GLU A 34 -7.18 -5.50 4.71
N HIS A 35 -5.91 -5.67 5.11
CA HIS A 35 -4.73 -5.19 4.36
C HIS A 35 -4.74 -5.68 2.91
N GLU A 36 -4.87 -6.98 2.72
CA GLU A 36 -4.84 -7.58 1.38
C GLU A 36 -6.08 -7.23 0.55
N TYR A 37 -7.23 -7.02 1.21
CA TYR A 37 -8.44 -6.57 0.51
C TYR A 37 -8.30 -5.13 0.01
N VAL A 38 -7.54 -4.28 0.72
CA VAL A 38 -7.20 -2.94 0.25
C VAL A 38 -6.32 -3.00 -0.99
N HIS A 39 -5.35 -3.91 -1.09
CA HIS A 39 -4.60 -4.10 -2.34
C HIS A 39 -5.49 -4.44 -3.52
N TYR A 40 -6.52 -5.28 -3.33
CA TYR A 40 -7.50 -5.55 -4.38
C TYR A 40 -8.25 -4.29 -4.81
N LEU A 41 -8.77 -3.51 -3.86
CA LEU A 41 -9.52 -2.28 -4.19
C LEU A 41 -8.62 -1.24 -4.85
N ASP A 42 -7.40 -1.06 -4.37
CA ASP A 42 -6.45 -0.11 -4.94
C ASP A 42 -6.04 -0.52 -6.36
N GLY A 43 -5.65 -1.80 -6.56
CA GLY A 43 -5.35 -2.34 -7.88
C GLY A 43 -6.50 -2.21 -8.87
N ARG A 44 -7.73 -2.47 -8.43
CA ARG A 44 -8.94 -2.45 -9.26
C ARG A 44 -9.36 -1.05 -9.70
N PHE A 45 -9.22 -0.05 -8.83
CA PHE A 45 -9.86 1.26 -8.99
C PHE A 45 -8.90 2.45 -9.08
N ASN A 46 -7.66 2.27 -8.64
CA ASN A 46 -6.67 3.34 -8.59
C ASN A 46 -5.48 3.07 -9.49
N GLN A 47 -5.10 1.81 -9.73
CA GLN A 47 -3.91 1.48 -10.53
C GLN A 47 -4.27 1.13 -11.98
N TYR A 48 -3.46 1.60 -12.92
CA TYR A 48 -3.47 1.14 -14.32
C TYR A 48 -2.47 -0.01 -14.52
N GLY A 49 -2.89 -1.06 -15.22
CA GLY A 49 -2.04 -2.22 -15.50
C GLY A 49 -1.98 -3.21 -14.34
N ASP A 50 -0.99 -4.09 -14.36
CA ASP A 50 -0.78 -5.05 -13.28
C ASP A 50 0.30 -4.60 -12.29
N PHE A 51 0.55 -5.42 -11.26
CA PHE A 51 1.60 -5.16 -10.27
C PHE A 51 3.00 -5.03 -10.87
N HIS A 52 3.31 -5.74 -11.96
CA HIS A 52 4.61 -5.61 -12.62
C HIS A 52 4.73 -4.28 -13.34
N ASP A 53 3.65 -3.77 -13.94
CA ASP A 53 3.64 -2.43 -14.55
C ASP A 53 3.90 -1.35 -13.49
N THR A 54 3.20 -1.40 -12.35
CA THR A 54 3.37 -0.42 -11.27
C THR A 54 4.79 -0.44 -10.70
N MET A 55 5.37 -1.64 -10.54
CA MET A 55 6.72 -1.81 -9.99
C MET A 55 7.84 -1.43 -10.96
N ARG A 56 7.59 -1.54 -12.27
CA ARG A 56 8.56 -1.20 -13.31
C ARG A 56 8.64 0.30 -13.58
N GLU A 57 7.50 0.97 -13.54
CA GLU A 57 7.39 2.35 -14.03
C GLU A 57 7.49 3.42 -12.92
N GLY A 58 7.22 3.07 -11.65
CA GLY A 58 7.21 4.05 -10.56
C GLY A 58 7.74 3.54 -9.22
N ASN A 59 7.94 4.48 -8.28
CA ASN A 59 8.25 4.17 -6.88
C ASN A 59 6.95 4.12 -6.07
N ILE A 60 6.26 2.99 -6.13
CA ILE A 60 4.89 2.87 -5.62
C ILE A 60 4.77 2.12 -4.29
N VAL A 61 5.83 1.44 -3.82
CA VAL A 61 5.75 0.54 -2.66
C VAL A 61 5.28 1.28 -1.40
N TRP A 62 5.71 2.52 -1.19
CA TRP A 62 5.26 3.34 -0.06
C TRP A 62 3.74 3.57 -0.08
N TRP A 63 3.15 3.73 -1.27
CA TRP A 63 1.72 3.88 -1.45
C TRP A 63 1.02 2.54 -1.27
N LEU A 64 1.46 1.48 -1.98
CA LEU A 64 0.79 0.17 -1.93
C LEU A 64 0.68 -0.36 -0.49
N GLU A 65 1.82 -0.45 0.20
CA GLU A 65 1.86 -1.01 1.56
C GLU A 65 1.38 0.00 2.59
N GLY A 66 1.74 1.28 2.44
CA GLY A 66 1.31 2.32 3.35
C GLY A 66 -0.19 2.59 3.33
N PHE A 67 -0.84 2.48 2.16
CA PHE A 67 -2.27 2.69 2.01
C PHE A 67 -3.06 1.53 2.59
N ALA A 68 -2.60 0.29 2.37
CA ALA A 68 -3.17 -0.88 3.03
C ALA A 68 -3.07 -0.78 4.57
N GLU A 69 -1.90 -0.37 5.09
CA GLU A 69 -1.71 -0.14 6.52
C GLU A 69 -2.56 1.04 7.05
N TYR A 70 -2.71 2.12 6.28
CA TYR A 70 -3.54 3.27 6.66
C TYR A 70 -5.02 2.92 6.73
N MET A 71 -5.52 2.17 5.75
CA MET A 71 -6.92 1.72 5.75
C MET A 71 -7.22 0.73 6.87
N TYR A 72 -6.25 -0.12 7.24
CA TYR A 72 -6.35 -1.05 8.35
C TYR A 72 -6.29 -0.35 9.71
N TYR A 73 -5.19 0.35 10.01
CA TYR A 73 -4.96 0.94 11.33
C TYR A 73 -5.65 2.29 11.55
N LYS A 74 -5.96 3.03 10.47
CA LYS A 74 -6.44 4.42 10.53
C LYS A 74 -5.51 5.27 11.39
N GLU A 75 -5.98 5.79 12.51
CA GLU A 75 -5.16 6.60 13.42
C GLU A 75 -4.38 5.76 14.46
N GLY A 76 -4.65 4.46 14.55
CA GLY A 76 -4.25 3.57 15.66
C GLY A 76 -2.89 2.86 15.52
N TYR A 77 -2.07 3.16 14.51
CA TYR A 77 -0.80 2.46 14.31
C TYR A 77 0.30 2.97 15.27
N ASN A 78 0.17 2.71 16.57
CA ASN A 78 1.06 3.22 17.61
C ASN A 78 2.55 2.93 17.35
N ALA A 79 2.89 1.74 16.84
CA ALA A 79 4.27 1.39 16.52
C ALA A 79 4.86 2.31 15.44
N ALA A 80 4.08 2.68 14.42
CA ALA A 80 4.50 3.64 13.40
C ALA A 80 4.62 5.05 14.00
N LEU A 81 3.69 5.47 14.86
CA LEU A 81 3.74 6.78 15.52
C LEU A 81 4.96 6.96 16.43
N VAL A 82 5.37 5.89 17.13
CA VAL A 82 6.59 5.90 17.93
C VAL A 82 7.81 5.99 17.02
N LEU A 83 7.89 5.15 15.97
CA LEU A 83 8.98 5.15 15.00
C LEU A 83 9.15 6.51 14.31
N GLY A 84 8.05 7.16 13.92
CA GLY A 84 8.07 8.46 13.25
C GLY A 84 8.72 9.57 14.08
N LYS A 85 8.70 9.47 15.42
CA LYS A 85 9.37 10.43 16.31
C LYS A 85 10.89 10.37 16.24
N GLU A 86 11.45 9.26 15.76
CA GLU A 86 12.89 9.09 15.59
C GLU A 86 13.43 9.90 14.39
N LYS A 87 12.56 10.29 13.45
CA LYS A 87 12.90 11.17 12.31
C LYS A 87 14.09 10.68 11.49
N THR A 88 14.14 9.38 11.23
CA THR A 88 15.28 8.72 10.56
C THR A 88 15.23 8.79 9.03
N HIS A 89 14.08 9.17 8.44
CA HIS A 89 13.86 9.22 7.00
C HIS A 89 13.20 10.54 6.61
N THR A 90 13.59 11.09 5.46
CA THR A 90 12.88 12.20 4.81
C THR A 90 11.69 11.68 4.00
N LEU A 91 10.77 12.56 3.59
CA LEU A 91 9.65 12.17 2.74
C LEU A 91 10.13 11.60 1.38
N ALA A 92 11.20 12.16 0.81
CA ALA A 92 11.82 11.65 -0.42
C ALA A 92 12.43 10.24 -0.23
N ASP A 93 13.01 9.96 0.95
CA ASP A 93 13.47 8.61 1.27
C ASP A 93 12.29 7.65 1.32
N VAL A 94 11.17 8.03 1.93
CA VAL A 94 10.00 7.16 1.99
C VAL A 94 9.38 6.97 0.60
N PHE A 95 9.28 8.02 -0.22
CA PHE A 95 8.73 7.92 -1.58
C PHE A 95 9.58 7.04 -2.52
N SER A 96 10.87 6.87 -2.23
CA SER A 96 11.77 5.99 -2.99
C SER A 96 11.84 4.55 -2.44
N THR A 97 10.95 4.18 -1.52
CA THR A 97 10.94 2.85 -0.91
C THR A 97 10.72 1.74 -1.94
N ASN A 98 11.45 0.64 -1.76
CA ASN A 98 11.25 -0.64 -2.44
C ASN A 98 11.18 -1.78 -1.41
N TYR A 99 10.77 -2.97 -1.84
CA TYR A 99 10.57 -4.12 -0.94
C TYR A 99 11.84 -4.63 -0.23
N SER A 100 13.04 -4.21 -0.66
CA SER A 100 14.31 -4.59 0.01
C SER A 100 14.71 -3.65 1.16
N ASP A 101 14.02 -2.51 1.34
CA ASP A 101 14.37 -1.51 2.36
C ASP A 101 13.93 -1.87 3.80
N GLY A 102 13.43 -3.09 3.99
CA GLY A 102 13.06 -3.62 5.29
C GLY A 102 11.67 -3.20 5.77
N LEU A 103 11.13 -4.00 6.69
CA LEU A 103 9.71 -3.92 7.10
C LEU A 103 9.32 -2.56 7.68
N ASN A 104 10.23 -1.91 8.42
CA ASN A 104 9.94 -0.59 8.99
C ASN A 104 9.73 0.48 7.92
N ARG A 105 10.59 0.52 6.89
CA ARG A 105 10.47 1.52 5.83
C ARG A 105 9.26 1.25 4.95
N VAL A 106 9.08 -0.03 4.56
CA VAL A 106 7.99 -0.48 3.71
C VAL A 106 6.62 -0.20 4.35
N TYR A 107 6.38 -0.68 5.56
CA TYR A 107 5.04 -0.67 6.16
C TYR A 107 4.79 0.54 7.06
N ARG A 108 5.69 0.82 8.01
CA ARG A 108 5.46 1.85 9.04
C ARG A 108 5.74 3.25 8.53
N TRP A 109 6.85 3.46 7.84
CA TRP A 109 7.11 4.75 7.19
C TRP A 109 6.18 4.97 5.99
N GLY A 110 5.87 3.92 5.22
CA GLY A 110 4.81 3.97 4.20
C GLY A 110 3.47 4.45 4.77
N TYR A 111 3.01 3.86 5.87
CA TYR A 111 1.80 4.31 6.60
C TYR A 111 1.86 5.80 6.97
N LEU A 112 2.98 6.26 7.56
CA LEU A 112 3.12 7.66 7.97
C LEU A 112 3.09 8.60 6.77
N ALA A 113 3.74 8.25 5.66
CA ALA A 113 3.74 9.04 4.44
C ALA A 113 2.35 9.11 3.82
N VAL A 114 1.64 7.98 3.68
CA VAL A 114 0.27 7.97 3.17
C VAL A 114 -0.67 8.77 4.06
N ARG A 115 -0.59 8.60 5.38
CA ARG A 115 -1.37 9.38 6.33
C ARG A 115 -1.11 10.88 6.17
N PHE A 116 0.15 11.28 6.11
CA PHE A 116 0.54 12.67 5.89
C PHE A 116 -0.05 13.22 4.58
N MET A 117 0.07 12.46 3.48
CA MET A 117 -0.44 12.88 2.18
C MET A 117 -1.97 13.00 2.19
N ILE A 118 -2.69 12.02 2.70
CA ILE A 118 -4.17 12.04 2.74
C ILE A 118 -4.69 13.16 3.66
N GLU A 119 -4.11 13.33 4.84
CA GLU A 119 -4.63 14.28 5.84
C GLU A 119 -4.17 15.72 5.62
N LYS A 120 -3.01 15.95 4.99
CA LYS A 120 -2.41 17.28 4.84
C LYS A 120 -2.25 17.73 3.40
N HIS A 121 -2.27 16.81 2.43
CA HIS A 121 -2.06 17.05 1.01
C HIS A 121 -3.12 16.34 0.12
N PRO A 122 -4.43 16.45 0.43
CA PRO A 122 -5.46 15.68 -0.28
C PRO A 122 -5.58 16.05 -1.78
N GLU A 123 -5.22 17.28 -2.15
CA GLU A 123 -5.18 17.71 -3.56
C GLU A 123 -4.07 16.98 -4.31
N ASP A 124 -2.85 16.92 -3.75
CA ASP A 124 -1.72 16.19 -4.31
C ASP A 124 -2.06 14.68 -4.44
N VAL A 125 -2.76 14.09 -3.47
CA VAL A 125 -3.24 12.70 -3.57
C VAL A 125 -4.23 12.52 -4.73
N THR A 126 -5.12 13.48 -4.92
CA THR A 126 -6.10 13.44 -6.03
C THR A 126 -5.39 13.47 -7.38
N GLU A 127 -4.35 14.29 -7.50
CA GLU A 127 -3.52 14.38 -8.70
C GLU A 127 -2.71 13.10 -8.94
N LEU A 128 -2.01 12.59 -7.93
CA LEU A 128 -1.25 11.32 -8.00
C LEU A 128 -2.15 10.14 -8.42
N LEU A 129 -3.36 10.06 -7.89
CA LEU A 129 -4.34 9.04 -8.29
C LEU A 129 -4.84 9.24 -9.72
N GLY A 130 -4.89 10.48 -10.22
CA GLY A 130 -5.17 10.77 -11.63
C GLY A 130 -4.09 10.20 -12.55
N TYR A 131 -2.81 10.40 -12.20
CA TYR A 131 -1.69 9.83 -12.94
C TYR A 131 -1.66 8.31 -12.88
N SER A 132 -1.79 7.73 -11.70
CA SER A 132 -1.79 6.28 -11.48
C SER A 132 -2.89 5.56 -12.28
N ARG A 133 -4.13 6.09 -12.27
CA ARG A 133 -5.26 5.53 -13.04
C ARG A 133 -5.08 5.58 -14.56
N THR A 134 -4.18 6.43 -15.05
CA THR A 134 -3.86 6.57 -16.47
C THR A 134 -2.49 6.02 -16.85
N GLY A 135 -1.78 5.38 -15.91
CA GLY A 135 -0.47 4.76 -16.14
C GLY A 135 0.70 5.74 -16.20
N GLN A 136 0.52 6.99 -15.77
CA GLN A 136 1.54 8.04 -15.80
C GLN A 136 2.43 8.03 -14.55
N TYR A 137 3.01 6.89 -14.20
CA TYR A 137 3.74 6.68 -12.93
C TYR A 137 5.06 7.46 -12.74
N LYS A 138 5.45 8.26 -13.73
CA LYS A 138 6.72 9.02 -13.76
C LYS A 138 6.55 10.52 -13.50
N GLU A 139 5.31 10.99 -13.50
CA GLU A 139 4.92 12.37 -13.13
C GLU A 139 4.80 12.46 -11.61
#